data_AF-A0A160T3R3-F1
#
_entry.id   AF-A0A160T3R3-F1
#
_cell.length_a   1.000
_cell.length_b   1.000
_cell.length_c   1.000
_cell.angle_alpha   90.00
_cell.angle_beta   90.00
_cell.angle_gamma   90.00
#
_symmetry.space_group_name_H-M   'P 1'
#
loop_
_entity.id
_entity.type
_entity.pdbx_description
1 polymer ?
#
loop_
_entity_poly.entity_id
_entity_poly.type
_entity_poly.pdbx_seq_one_letter_code
_entity_poly.pdbx_strand_id
1 'polypeptide(L)' 'MRVVNIKIVGDYTLRVEFDDGTAQTIDFAPVLHGYIFGPLRDLALFN' A
#
# COMPACT_ATOMS: atom_id res chain seq x y z
N MET A 1 -13.82 -12.86 1.40
CA MET A 1 -12.63 -12.15 0.91
C MET A 1 -11.92 -11.52 2.09
N ARG A 2 -10.84 -12.16 2.54
CA ARG A 2 -9.96 -11.70 3.61
C ARG A 2 -8.54 -11.61 3.05
N VAL A 3 -7.77 -10.65 3.55
CA VAL A 3 -6.34 -10.55 3.22
C VAL A 3 -5.59 -11.67 3.93
N VAL A 4 -4.81 -12.43 3.19
CA VAL A 4 -3.98 -13.51 3.73
C VAL A 4 -2.48 -13.21 3.65
N ASN A 5 -2.07 -12.27 2.78
CA ASN A 5 -0.68 -11.86 2.65
C ASN A 5 -0.55 -10.41 2.19
N ILE A 6 0.53 -9.76 2.63
CA ILE A 6 0.91 -8.41 2.20
C ILE A 6 2.41 -8.41 1.93
N LYS A 7 2.80 -7.86 0.79
CA LYS A 7 4.21 -7.65 0.43
C LYS A 7 4.43 -6.24 -0.08
N ILE A 8 5.50 -5.60 0.37
CA ILE A 8 6.01 -4.37 -0.24
C ILE A 8 6.74 -4.77 -1.53
N VAL A 9 6.34 -4.20 -2.66
CA VAL A 9 6.90 -4.56 -3.99
C VAL A 9 7.52 -3.38 -4.73
N GLY A 10 7.49 -2.19 -4.12
CA GLY A 10 8.09 -0.96 -4.64
C GLY A 10 7.73 0.21 -3.72
N ASP A 11 8.26 1.39 -4.04
CA ASP A 11 7.97 2.61 -3.30
C ASP A 11 6.45 2.86 -3.29
N TYR A 12 5.90 3.01 -2.08
CA TYR A 12 4.46 3.21 -1.86
C TYR A 12 3.54 2.15 -2.49
N THR A 13 4.08 0.98 -2.86
CA THR A 13 3.35 -0.05 -3.60
C THR A 13 3.27 -1.36 -2.80
N LEU A 14 2.04 -1.83 -2.58
CA LEU A 14 1.77 -3.08 -1.88
C LEU A 14 1.13 -4.10 -2.81
N ARG A 15 1.54 -5.36 -2.68
CA ARG A 15 0.83 -6.51 -3.23
C ARG A 15 0.06 -7.20 -2.12
N VAL A 16 -1.25 -7.31 -2.30
CA VAL A 16 -2.18 -7.92 -1.35
C VAL A 16 -2.70 -9.21 -1.96
N GLU A 17 -2.59 -10.32 -1.23
CA GLU A 17 -3.16 -11.62 -1.62
C GLU A 17 -4.38 -11.93 -0.75
N PHE A 18 -5.42 -12.50 -1.37
CA PHE A 18 -6.68 -12.83 -0.73
C PHE A 18 -6.87 -14.35 -0.57
N ASP A 19 -7.78 -14.72 0.33
CA ASP A 19 -8.13 -16.11 0.63
C ASP A 19 -8.73 -16.89 -0.55
N ASP A 20 -9.16 -16.22 -1.61
CA ASP A 20 -9.64 -16.81 -2.86
C ASP A 20 -8.55 -17.04 -3.91
N GLY A 21 -7.28 -16.77 -3.56
CA GLY A 21 -6.13 -16.92 -4.46
C GLY A 21 -5.92 -15.75 -5.41
N THR A 22 -6.78 -14.72 -5.39
CA THR A 22 -6.55 -13.49 -6.15
C THR A 22 -5.48 -12.62 -5.49
N ALA A 23 -4.84 -11.77 -6.29
CA ALA A 23 -3.87 -10.79 -5.80
C ALA A 23 -4.06 -9.45 -6.51
N GLN A 24 -3.85 -8.36 -5.78
CA GLN A 24 -3.91 -7.00 -6.32
C GLN A 24 -2.64 -6.23 -5.94
N THR A 25 -2.13 -5.45 -6.88
CA THR A 25 -1.04 -4.50 -6.65
C THR A 25 -1.65 -3.10 -6.56
N ILE A 26 -1.42 -2.41 -5.46
CA ILE A 26 -1.99 -1.11 -5.15
C ILE A 26 -0.84 -0.11 -5.03
N ASP A 27 -0.88 0.92 -5.88
CA ASP A 27 -0.01 2.08 -5.80
C ASP A 27 -0.66 3.15 -4.91
N PHE A 28 -0.05 3.43 -3.76
CA PHE A 28 -0.52 4.43 -2.81
C PHE A 28 0.05 5.84 -3.08
N ALA A 29 0.98 6.01 -4.04
CA ALA A 29 1.54 7.32 -4.36
C ALA A 29 0.46 8.38 -4.66
N PRO A 30 -0.62 8.10 -5.42
CA PRO A 30 -1.67 9.09 -5.67
C PRO A 30 -2.42 9.55 -4.40
N VAL A 31 -2.57 8.65 -3.42
CA VAL A 31 -3.28 8.93 -2.15
C VAL A 31 -2.41 9.79 -1.23
N LEU A 32 -1.10 9.52 -1.18
CA LEU A 32 -0.13 10.29 -0.39
C LEU A 32 0.07 11.73 -0.92
N HIS A 33 -0.21 11.94 -2.21
CA HIS A 33 -0.20 13.27 -2.82
C HIS A 33 -1.53 14.04 -2.62
N GLY A 34 -2.56 13.41 -2.04
CA GLY A 34 -3.82 14.04 -1.69
C GLY A 34 -3.72 14.94 -0.44
N TYR A 35 -4.43 16.06 -0.44
CA TYR A 35 -4.41 17.12 0.59
C TYR A 35 -4.64 16.63 2.05
N ILE A 36 -5.26 15.46 2.22
CA ILE A 36 -5.56 14.85 3.53
C ILE A 36 -4.34 14.15 4.15
N PHE A 37 -3.41 13.60 3.34
CA PHE A 37 -2.29 12.78 3.82
C PHE A 37 -0.93 13.47 3.69
N GLY A 38 -0.91 14.78 3.39
CA GLY A 38 0.30 15.60 3.32
C GLY A 38 1.28 15.48 4.52
N PRO A 39 0.84 15.17 5.76
CA PRO A 39 1.75 14.93 6.88
C PRO A 39 2.46 13.57 6.89
N LEU A 40 1.98 12.56 6.14
CA LEU A 40 2.62 11.23 6.02
C LEU A 40 3.79 11.21 5.02
N ARG A 41 4.26 12.39 4.59
CA ARG A 41 5.42 12.56 3.71
C ARG A 41 6.76 12.19 4.35
N ASP A 42 6.78 11.87 5.64
CA ASP A 42 8.00 11.50 6.34
C ASP A 42 8.30 10.01 6.19
N LEU A 43 9.34 9.67 5.41
CA LEU A 43 9.81 8.30 5.21
C LEU A 43 10.18 7.58 6.52
N ALA A 44 10.43 8.33 7.61
CA ALA A 44 10.68 7.78 8.93
C ALA A 44 9.46 7.06 9.54
N LEU A 45 8.24 7.30 9.06
CA LEU A 45 7.02 6.62 9.50
C LEU A 45 6.68 5.37 8.67
N PHE A 46 7.35 5.13 7.54
CA PHE A 46 7.04 4.06 6.60
C PHE A 46 8.03 2.87 6.65
N ASN A 47 9.08 2.95 7.49
CA ASN A 47 10.07 1.89 7.70
C ASN A 47 9.78 1.05 8.95
#